data_AF-A0A7L1YKI0-F1
#
_entry.id   AF-A0A7L1YKI0-F1
#
_cell.length_a   1.000
_cell.length_b   1.000
_cell.length_c   1.000
_cell.angle_alpha   90.00
_cell.angle_beta   90.00
_cell.angle_gamma   90.00
#
_symmetry.space_group_name_H-M   'P 1'
#
loop_
_entity.id
_entity.type
_entity.pdbx_description
1 polymer ?
#
loop_
_entity_poly.entity_id
_entity_poly.type
_entity_poly.pdbx_seq_one_letter_code
_entity_poly.pdbx_strand_id
1 'polypeptide(L)'
;PAARTKLGLLEKKKDYRLRAHDYHKKQNALRALQKKALDKNPDEFYFKMIRSELKDGVHVIKQPKDEVTLDQMKLMRTQDIRYVEMKRVAEAKKIERLKAELHLLDAAGSAPARHLFFVDTEREVQEFDIATHLDTVPELVDRVYNRPTIATLQRETLKGATDPVHLKKLAQQRKNQYDLLKQRIEREKAMFVISQKIQTRKDLLDKTHKVKVKKETTTGPAIYKFKFQRKR
;
A
#
# COMPACT_ATOMS: atom_id res chain seq x y z
N PRO A 1 43.53 -22.24 19.12
CA PRO A 1 42.50 -22.72 20.08
C PRO A 1 41.09 -22.61 19.48
N ALA A 2 40.52 -23.73 19.02
CA ALA A 2 39.18 -23.80 18.41
C ALA A 2 38.06 -23.41 19.40
N ALA A 3 38.27 -23.61 20.70
CA ALA A 3 37.32 -23.24 21.75
C ALA A 3 37.12 -21.72 21.95
N ARG A 4 37.96 -20.87 21.34
CA ARG A 4 37.93 -19.40 21.50
C ARG A 4 37.57 -18.64 20.24
N THR A 5 37.09 -19.33 19.21
CA THR A 5 36.67 -18.73 17.91
C THR A 5 35.58 -17.67 18.09
N LYS A 6 34.71 -17.80 19.11
CA LYS A 6 33.69 -16.81 19.46
C LYS A 6 34.22 -15.40 19.76
N LEU A 7 35.50 -15.26 20.12
CA LEU A 7 36.13 -13.97 20.45
C LEU A 7 36.74 -13.26 19.23
N GLY A 8 36.58 -13.83 18.04
CA GLY A 8 37.14 -13.30 16.80
C GLY A 8 38.58 -13.74 16.54
N LEU A 9 39.22 -13.03 15.62
CA LEU A 9 40.59 -13.30 15.18
C LEU A 9 41.59 -13.00 16.30
N LEU A 10 42.53 -13.93 16.53
CA LEU A 10 43.60 -13.72 17.51
C LEU A 10 44.61 -12.71 16.97
N GLU A 11 44.58 -11.48 17.50
CA GLU A 11 45.49 -10.39 17.11
C GLU A 11 46.96 -10.85 17.14
N LYS A 12 47.68 -10.53 16.07
CA LYS A 12 49.13 -10.73 15.94
C LYS A 12 49.86 -9.40 16.03
N LYS A 13 51.19 -9.45 15.99
CA LYS A 13 52.04 -8.24 16.10
C LYS A 13 51.71 -7.19 15.03
N LYS A 14 51.34 -7.61 13.82
CA LYS A 14 50.92 -6.69 12.74
C LYS A 14 49.64 -5.95 13.11
N ASP A 15 48.63 -6.66 13.60
CA ASP A 15 47.33 -6.11 14.01
C ASP A 15 47.50 -5.17 15.23
N TYR A 16 48.30 -5.58 16.21
CA TYR A 16 48.65 -4.75 17.36
C TYR A 16 49.28 -3.42 16.94
N ARG A 17 50.21 -3.44 15.96
CA ARG A 17 50.85 -2.21 15.47
C ARG A 17 49.84 -1.26 14.83
N LEU A 18 48.91 -1.78 14.03
CA LEU A 18 47.84 -0.98 13.42
C LEU A 18 46.91 -0.38 14.49
N ARG A 19 46.50 -1.19 15.48
CA ARG A 19 45.66 -0.74 16.60
C ARG A 19 46.34 0.30 17.47
N ALA A 20 47.61 0.11 17.81
CA ALA A 20 48.39 1.07 18.60
C ALA A 20 48.59 2.40 17.85
N HIS A 21 48.87 2.34 16.55
CA HIS A 21 48.99 3.54 15.72
C HIS A 21 47.67 4.32 15.63
N ASP A 22 46.54 3.64 15.40
CA ASP A 22 45.22 4.28 15.39
C ASP A 22 44.87 4.90 16.76
N TYR A 23 45.15 4.18 17.86
CA TYR A 23 44.96 4.70 19.21
C TYR A 23 45.78 5.96 19.46
N HIS A 24 47.07 5.96 19.14
CA HIS A 24 47.92 7.14 19.29
C HIS A 24 47.47 8.30 18.39
N LYS A 25 47.02 8.01 17.16
CA LYS A 25 46.47 9.03 16.26
C LYS A 25 45.24 9.71 16.87
N LYS A 26 44.30 8.93 17.43
CA LYS A 26 43.11 9.45 18.11
C LYS A 26 43.47 10.23 19.38
N GLN A 27 44.39 9.72 20.20
CA GLN A 27 44.88 10.42 21.39
C GLN A 27 45.52 11.76 21.05
N ASN A 28 46.38 11.81 20.03
CA ASN A 28 47.01 13.05 19.58
C ASN A 28 45.96 14.05 19.05
N ALA A 29 44.96 13.59 18.31
CA ALA A 29 43.85 14.44 17.86
C ALA A 29 43.04 15.01 19.03
N LEU A 30 42.71 14.19 20.04
CA LEU A 30 41.99 14.64 21.24
C LEU A 30 42.80 15.67 22.04
N ARG A 31 44.11 15.45 22.23
CA ARG A 31 44.99 16.44 22.89
C ARG A 31 45.04 17.75 22.13
N ALA A 32 45.11 17.70 20.80
CA ALA A 32 45.08 18.90 19.97
C ALA A 32 43.73 19.65 20.08
N LEU A 33 42.60 18.93 20.12
CA LEU A 33 41.28 19.53 20.33
C LEU A 33 41.12 20.13 21.74
N GLN A 34 41.63 19.45 22.77
CA GLN A 34 41.64 19.96 24.15
C GLN A 34 42.45 21.24 24.25
N LYS A 35 43.66 21.27 23.67
CA LYS A 35 44.48 22.50 23.62
C LYS A 35 43.74 23.64 22.92
N LYS A 36 43.13 23.38 21.75
CA LYS A 36 42.31 24.39 21.05
C LYS A 36 41.12 24.88 21.87
N ALA A 37 40.51 24.02 22.68
CA ALA A 37 39.40 24.41 23.55
C ALA A 37 39.87 25.27 24.74
N LEU A 38 41.07 25.00 25.29
CA LEU A 38 41.70 25.80 26.35
C LEU A 38 42.16 27.16 25.83
N ASP A 39 42.77 27.21 24.65
CA ASP A 39 43.29 28.42 24.02
C ASP A 39 42.19 29.27 23.32
N LYS A 40 40.90 28.94 23.54
CA LYS A 40 39.78 29.60 22.86
C LYS A 40 39.56 31.02 23.40
N ASN A 41 39.49 31.99 22.49
CA ASN A 41 39.11 33.37 22.83
C ASN A 41 37.59 33.47 23.02
N PRO A 42 37.07 33.89 24.18
CA PRO A 42 35.63 34.04 24.41
C PRO A 42 34.98 35.12 23.52
N ASP A 43 35.74 36.10 23.05
CA ASP A 43 35.26 37.22 22.25
C ASP A 43 35.42 36.99 20.73
N GLU A 44 35.74 35.76 20.31
CA GLU A 44 35.86 35.43 18.89
C GLU A 44 34.52 35.55 18.16
N PHE A 45 34.52 36.26 17.02
CA PHE A 45 33.34 36.38 16.17
C PHE A 45 33.65 36.00 14.73
N TYR A 46 32.90 35.02 14.22
CA TYR A 46 32.90 34.61 12.82
C TYR A 46 31.53 34.89 12.19
N PHE A 47 31.48 35.43 10.98
CA PHE A 47 30.22 35.72 10.26
C PHE A 47 29.28 34.51 10.13
N LYS A 48 29.83 33.27 10.11
CA LYS A 48 29.04 32.04 10.07
C LYS A 48 28.22 31.81 11.35
N MET A 49 28.62 32.38 12.49
CA MET A 49 27.90 32.29 13.77
C MET A 49 26.51 32.94 13.70
N ILE A 50 26.26 33.84 12.74
CA ILE A 50 24.92 34.42 12.50
C ILE A 50 23.93 33.36 12.00
N ARG A 51 24.41 32.39 11.20
CA ARG A 51 23.56 31.38 10.53
C ARG A 51 23.59 30.02 11.24
N SER A 52 24.61 29.73 12.02
CA SER A 52 24.72 28.50 12.79
C SER A 52 24.30 28.70 14.23
N GLU A 53 23.60 27.71 14.80
CA GLU A 53 23.20 27.73 16.20
C GLU A 53 23.91 26.63 16.98
N LEU A 54 24.15 26.87 18.26
CA LEU A 54 24.60 25.85 19.20
C LEU A 54 23.37 25.36 19.96
N LYS A 55 23.08 24.05 19.92
CA LYS A 55 22.02 23.42 20.73
C LYS A 55 22.67 22.41 21.65
N ASP A 56 22.48 22.58 22.95
CA ASP A 56 23.04 21.71 24.00
C ASP A 56 24.57 21.51 23.86
N GLY A 57 25.29 22.56 23.43
CA GLY A 57 26.74 22.50 23.24
C GLY A 57 27.21 21.93 21.90
N VAL A 58 26.30 21.47 21.02
CA VAL A 58 26.62 20.91 19.70
C VAL A 58 26.27 21.90 18.59
N HIS A 59 27.18 22.06 17.62
CA HIS A 59 26.96 22.90 16.44
C HIS A 59 25.90 22.29 15.52
N VAL A 60 24.82 23.03 15.28
CA VAL A 60 23.76 22.64 14.35
C VAL A 60 23.80 23.56 13.14
N ILE A 61 24.08 22.98 11.98
CA ILE A 61 24.00 23.66 10.69
C ILE A 61 22.52 23.73 10.30
N LYS A 62 21.94 24.94 10.31
CA LYS A 62 20.60 25.17 9.76
C LYS A 62 20.64 24.87 8.27
N GLN A 63 19.92 23.85 7.84
CA GLN A 63 19.66 23.66 6.41
C GLN A 63 18.70 24.74 5.95
N PRO A 64 18.93 25.37 4.78
CA PRO A 64 17.98 26.31 4.22
C PRO A 64 16.64 25.59 4.04
N LYS A 65 15.59 26.10 4.69
CA LYS A 65 14.23 25.67 4.39
C LYS A 65 13.76 26.54 3.25
N ASP A 66 13.40 25.93 2.12
CA ASP A 66 12.73 26.66 1.05
C ASP A 66 11.40 27.19 1.62
N GLU A 67 11.29 28.50 1.74
CA GLU A 67 10.07 29.16 2.19
C GLU A 67 9.04 29.10 1.05
N VAL A 68 8.19 28.09 1.07
CA VAL A 68 7.12 27.94 0.08
C VAL A 68 5.98 28.88 0.42
N THR A 69 5.62 29.77 -0.52
CA THR A 69 4.50 30.69 -0.33
C THR A 69 3.16 29.92 -0.31
N LEU A 70 2.11 30.53 0.28
CA LEU A 70 0.78 29.91 0.32
C LEU A 70 0.26 29.56 -1.09
N ASP A 71 0.54 30.40 -2.08
CA ASP A 71 0.09 30.21 -3.45
C ASP A 71 0.87 29.11 -4.17
N GLN A 72 2.18 29.02 -3.94
CA GLN A 72 2.99 27.89 -4.41
C GLN A 72 2.49 26.57 -3.81
N MET A 73 2.15 26.53 -2.52
CA MET A 73 1.56 25.34 -1.90
C MET A 73 0.21 24.96 -2.52
N LYS A 74 -0.65 25.93 -2.85
CA LYS A 74 -1.93 25.67 -3.55
C LYS A 74 -1.69 25.09 -4.94
N LEU A 75 -0.71 25.62 -5.68
CA LEU A 75 -0.35 25.15 -7.00
C LEU A 75 0.19 23.72 -6.95
N MET A 76 1.15 23.44 -6.06
CA MET A 76 1.72 22.10 -5.87
C MET A 76 0.63 21.08 -5.51
N ARG A 77 -0.23 21.37 -4.53
CA ARG A 77 -1.35 20.47 -4.17
C ARG A 77 -2.32 20.25 -5.33
N THR A 78 -2.54 21.26 -6.17
CA THR A 78 -3.39 21.11 -7.35
C THR A 78 -2.76 20.19 -8.40
N GLN A 79 -1.45 20.26 -8.60
CA GLN A 79 -0.72 19.34 -9.47
C GLN A 79 -0.76 17.90 -8.92
N ASP A 80 -0.52 17.74 -7.61
CA ASP A 80 -0.54 16.44 -6.94
C ASP A 80 -1.92 15.77 -7.06
N ILE A 81 -3.02 16.51 -6.80
CA ILE A 81 -4.39 16.00 -6.95
C ILE A 81 -4.63 15.52 -8.37
N ARG A 82 -4.29 16.35 -9.37
CA ARG A 82 -4.47 15.98 -10.79
C ARG A 82 -3.69 14.73 -11.16
N TYR A 83 -2.45 14.60 -10.67
CA TYR A 83 -1.64 13.41 -10.91
C TYR A 83 -2.27 12.16 -10.29
N VAL A 84 -2.69 12.23 -9.03
CA VAL A 84 -3.34 11.11 -8.33
C VAL A 84 -4.66 10.73 -9.01
N GLU A 85 -5.47 11.71 -9.41
CA GLU A 85 -6.72 11.49 -10.14
C GLU A 85 -6.49 10.83 -11.50
N MET A 86 -5.52 11.30 -12.28
CA MET A 86 -5.14 10.67 -13.55
C MET A 86 -4.76 9.20 -13.34
N LYS A 87 -3.94 8.90 -12.32
CA LYS A 87 -3.57 7.52 -11.99
C LYS A 87 -4.76 6.69 -11.53
N ARG A 88 -5.68 7.27 -10.74
CA ARG A 88 -6.91 6.62 -10.29
C ARG A 88 -7.81 6.25 -11.46
N VAL A 89 -8.01 7.16 -12.42
CA VAL A 89 -8.79 6.88 -13.65
C VAL A 89 -8.14 5.78 -14.48
N ALA A 90 -6.81 5.80 -14.63
CA ALA A 90 -6.10 4.74 -15.33
C ALA A 90 -6.26 3.37 -14.64
N GLU A 91 -6.21 3.32 -13.31
CA GLU A 91 -6.46 2.09 -12.55
C GLU A 91 -7.93 1.64 -12.64
N ALA A 92 -8.90 2.55 -12.55
CA ALA A 92 -10.32 2.25 -12.71
C ALA A 92 -10.61 1.60 -14.07
N LYS A 93 -10.07 2.15 -15.17
CA LYS A 93 -10.20 1.55 -16.51
C LYS A 93 -9.58 0.14 -16.59
N LYS A 94 -8.45 -0.08 -15.91
CA LYS A 94 -7.83 -1.42 -15.86
C LYS A 94 -8.66 -2.40 -15.04
N ILE A 95 -9.26 -1.95 -13.95
CA ILE A 95 -10.19 -2.75 -13.14
C ILE A 95 -11.41 -3.13 -13.99
N GLU A 96 -12.00 -2.18 -14.71
CA GLU A 96 -13.15 -2.45 -15.60
C GLU A 96 -12.81 -3.47 -16.67
N ARG A 97 -11.66 -3.31 -17.35
CA ARG A 97 -11.19 -4.29 -18.34
C ARG A 97 -11.00 -5.68 -17.74
N LEU A 98 -10.32 -5.79 -16.60
CA LEU A 98 -10.09 -7.09 -15.94
C LEU A 98 -11.40 -7.71 -15.44
N LYS A 99 -12.36 -6.91 -14.96
CA LYS A 99 -13.69 -7.39 -14.58
C LYS A 99 -14.45 -7.94 -15.78
N ALA A 100 -14.37 -7.27 -16.93
CA ALA A 100 -15.00 -7.72 -18.17
C ALA A 100 -14.38 -9.05 -18.66
N GLU A 101 -13.06 -9.22 -18.52
CA GLU A 101 -12.35 -10.44 -18.93
C GLU A 101 -12.58 -11.63 -17.96
N LEU A 102 -12.71 -11.39 -16.64
CA LEU A 102 -12.79 -12.49 -15.65
C LEU A 102 -14.17 -13.10 -15.45
N HIS A 103 -15.25 -12.43 -15.89
CA HIS A 103 -16.67 -12.81 -15.72
C HIS A 103 -17.15 -13.08 -14.27
N LEU A 104 -16.24 -13.15 -13.29
CA LEU A 104 -16.45 -13.29 -11.84
C LEU A 104 -17.31 -14.50 -11.40
N LEU A 105 -17.48 -15.49 -12.28
CA LEU A 105 -18.37 -16.66 -12.06
C LEU A 105 -17.91 -17.58 -10.91
N ASP A 106 -16.59 -17.67 -10.67
CA ASP A 106 -15.96 -18.49 -9.63
C ASP A 106 -15.44 -17.66 -8.44
N ALA A 107 -15.80 -16.37 -8.36
CA ALA A 107 -15.28 -15.51 -7.31
C ALA A 107 -15.85 -15.92 -5.94
N ALA A 108 -15.02 -16.50 -5.08
CA ALA A 108 -15.37 -16.81 -3.70
C ALA A 108 -15.83 -15.53 -2.98
N GLY A 109 -17.11 -15.49 -2.57
CA GLY A 109 -17.72 -14.33 -1.93
C GLY A 109 -18.78 -13.60 -2.77
N SER A 110 -19.08 -14.06 -3.99
CA SER A 110 -20.37 -13.69 -4.61
C SER A 110 -21.48 -14.27 -3.74
N ALA A 111 -22.38 -13.41 -3.23
CA ALA A 111 -23.51 -13.88 -2.45
C ALA A 111 -24.29 -14.92 -3.28
N PRO A 112 -24.63 -16.09 -2.72
CA PRO A 112 -25.38 -17.08 -3.48
C PRO A 112 -26.70 -16.45 -3.92
N ALA A 113 -26.89 -16.34 -5.24
CA ALA A 113 -28.17 -15.93 -5.78
C ALA A 113 -29.21 -16.98 -5.38
N ARG A 114 -30.34 -16.54 -4.81
CA ARG A 114 -31.43 -17.43 -4.46
C ARG A 114 -32.16 -17.85 -5.73
N HIS A 115 -32.17 -19.14 -6.03
CA HIS A 115 -33.00 -19.73 -7.07
C HIS A 115 -34.16 -20.46 -6.42
N LEU A 116 -35.40 -20.08 -6.77
CA LEU A 116 -36.63 -20.62 -6.20
C LEU A 116 -37.27 -21.55 -7.23
N PHE A 117 -37.60 -22.77 -6.80
CA PHE A 117 -38.37 -23.73 -7.61
C PHE A 117 -39.82 -23.70 -7.16
N PHE A 118 -40.75 -23.66 -8.12
CA PHE A 118 -42.19 -23.73 -7.88
C PHE A 118 -42.67 -25.12 -8.25
N VAL A 119 -43.49 -25.68 -7.38
CA VAL A 119 -43.94 -27.07 -7.43
C VAL A 119 -45.41 -27.09 -7.03
N ASP A 120 -46.21 -27.94 -7.68
CA ASP A 120 -47.68 -27.86 -7.60
C ASP A 120 -48.24 -28.55 -6.34
N THR A 121 -47.58 -29.58 -5.82
CA THR A 121 -48.06 -30.35 -4.65
C THR A 121 -47.07 -30.33 -3.48
N GLU A 122 -47.60 -30.38 -2.25
CA GLU A 122 -46.77 -30.42 -1.03
C GLU A 122 -45.94 -31.70 -0.92
N ARG A 123 -46.38 -32.80 -1.57
CA ARG A 123 -45.64 -34.07 -1.59
C ARG A 123 -44.37 -33.94 -2.43
N GLU A 124 -44.47 -33.30 -3.60
CA GLU A 124 -43.32 -33.04 -4.46
C GLU A 124 -42.29 -32.12 -3.77
N VAL A 125 -42.72 -31.22 -2.88
CA VAL A 125 -41.80 -30.39 -2.08
C VAL A 125 -40.95 -31.24 -1.12
N GLN A 126 -41.52 -32.30 -0.54
CA GLN A 126 -40.80 -33.18 0.39
C GLN A 126 -39.80 -34.11 -0.30
N GLU A 127 -40.12 -34.54 -1.53
CA GLU A 127 -39.29 -35.45 -2.33
C GLU A 127 -38.38 -34.70 -3.32
N PHE A 128 -38.36 -33.36 -3.28
CA PHE A 128 -37.66 -32.53 -4.24
C PHE A 128 -36.13 -32.72 -4.18
N ASP A 129 -35.57 -33.32 -5.23
CA ASP A 129 -34.12 -33.39 -5.44
C ASP A 129 -33.70 -32.53 -6.63
N ILE A 130 -32.64 -31.75 -6.42
CA ILE A 130 -32.15 -30.77 -7.39
C ILE A 130 -31.45 -31.47 -8.55
N ALA A 131 -30.74 -32.57 -8.29
CA ALA A 131 -29.96 -33.27 -9.32
C ALA A 131 -30.89 -33.91 -10.36
N THR A 132 -31.92 -34.61 -9.89
CA THR A 132 -32.98 -35.21 -10.71
C THR A 132 -33.80 -34.15 -11.43
N HIS A 133 -34.25 -33.10 -10.75
CA HIS A 133 -35.05 -32.05 -11.40
C HIS A 133 -34.29 -31.33 -12.54
N LEU A 134 -32.98 -31.13 -12.40
CA LEU A 134 -32.16 -30.49 -13.43
C LEU A 134 -31.56 -31.47 -14.45
N ASP A 135 -31.84 -32.78 -14.34
CA ASP A 135 -31.23 -33.85 -15.14
C ASP A 135 -29.69 -33.76 -15.17
N THR A 136 -29.07 -33.44 -14.04
CA THR A 136 -27.62 -33.22 -13.91
C THR A 136 -26.97 -34.17 -12.92
N VAL A 137 -25.66 -34.34 -13.05
CA VAL A 137 -24.87 -35.14 -12.09
C VAL A 137 -24.78 -34.39 -10.75
N PRO A 138 -24.88 -35.07 -9.59
CA PRO A 138 -24.81 -34.44 -8.27
C PRO A 138 -23.60 -33.52 -8.06
N GLU A 139 -22.45 -33.84 -8.66
CA GLU A 139 -21.21 -33.04 -8.58
C GLU A 139 -21.34 -31.63 -9.18
N LEU A 140 -22.27 -31.42 -10.10
CA LEU A 140 -22.47 -30.14 -10.79
C LEU A 140 -23.55 -29.27 -10.14
N VAL A 141 -24.27 -29.80 -9.14
CA VAL A 141 -25.39 -29.10 -8.47
C VAL A 141 -24.91 -27.88 -7.70
N ASP A 142 -23.69 -27.87 -7.18
CA ASP A 142 -23.13 -26.72 -6.46
C ASP A 142 -22.73 -25.57 -7.40
N ARG A 143 -22.46 -25.86 -8.69
CA ARG A 143 -21.93 -24.89 -9.65
C ARG A 143 -23.04 -24.07 -10.29
N VAL A 144 -23.16 -22.76 -10.04
CA VAL A 144 -24.30 -21.95 -10.52
C VAL A 144 -24.40 -21.81 -12.04
N TYR A 145 -23.30 -21.93 -12.78
CA TYR A 145 -23.24 -21.65 -14.22
C TYR A 145 -22.75 -22.88 -15.00
N ASN A 146 -23.17 -23.00 -16.26
CA ASN A 146 -22.83 -24.11 -17.16
C ASN A 146 -23.05 -25.50 -16.51
N ARG A 147 -24.32 -25.84 -16.28
CA ARG A 147 -24.80 -27.14 -15.77
C ARG A 147 -25.37 -27.96 -16.94
N PRO A 148 -24.56 -28.76 -17.66
CA PRO A 148 -25.06 -29.61 -18.74
C PRO A 148 -25.91 -30.76 -18.21
N THR A 149 -26.94 -31.15 -18.96
CA THR A 149 -27.72 -32.35 -18.66
C THR A 149 -26.93 -33.61 -18.94
N ILE A 150 -27.34 -34.73 -18.37
CA ILE A 150 -26.72 -36.05 -18.58
C ILE A 150 -26.68 -36.41 -20.08
N ALA A 151 -27.75 -36.10 -20.81
CA ALA A 151 -27.80 -36.34 -22.26
C ALA A 151 -26.77 -35.50 -23.04
N THR A 152 -26.54 -34.24 -22.64
CA THR A 152 -25.52 -33.39 -23.25
C THR A 152 -24.11 -33.90 -22.94
N LEU A 153 -23.85 -34.33 -21.70
CA LEU A 153 -22.56 -34.92 -21.30
C LEU A 153 -22.21 -36.18 -22.09
N GLN A 154 -23.21 -36.98 -22.48
CA GLN A 154 -23.01 -38.18 -23.30
C GLN A 154 -22.78 -37.88 -24.79
N ARG A 155 -23.37 -36.80 -25.31
CA ARG A 155 -23.34 -36.47 -26.75
C ARG A 155 -22.17 -35.59 -27.14
N GLU A 156 -21.82 -34.61 -26.32
CA GLU A 156 -20.84 -33.59 -26.67
C GLU A 156 -19.42 -33.96 -26.26
N THR A 157 -18.47 -33.61 -27.11
CA THR A 157 -17.04 -33.72 -26.79
C THR A 157 -16.55 -32.46 -26.08
N LEU A 158 -15.69 -32.63 -25.09
CA LEU A 158 -15.13 -31.51 -24.32
C LEU A 158 -14.31 -30.59 -25.23
N LYS A 159 -14.69 -29.31 -25.29
CA LYS A 159 -13.92 -28.27 -25.97
C LYS A 159 -12.90 -27.67 -25.01
N GLY A 160 -11.62 -27.99 -25.20
CA GLY A 160 -10.51 -27.40 -24.45
C GLY A 160 -9.44 -28.42 -24.06
N ALA A 161 -8.52 -28.00 -23.19
CA ALA A 161 -7.48 -28.88 -22.69
C ALA A 161 -8.03 -29.84 -21.63
N THR A 162 -7.81 -31.14 -21.82
CA THR A 162 -8.22 -32.21 -20.90
C THR A 162 -7.08 -32.66 -19.98
N ASP A 163 -5.84 -32.34 -20.34
CA ASP A 163 -4.66 -32.75 -19.57
C ASP A 163 -4.65 -32.17 -18.15
N PRO A 164 -4.50 -33.00 -17.10
CA PRO A 164 -4.51 -32.54 -15.71
C PRO A 164 -3.47 -31.46 -15.41
N VAL A 165 -2.29 -31.52 -16.04
CA VAL A 165 -1.23 -30.53 -15.88
C VAL A 165 -1.64 -29.18 -16.48
N HIS A 166 -2.29 -29.21 -17.65
CA HIS A 166 -2.76 -28.00 -18.31
C HIS A 166 -3.90 -27.35 -17.52
N LEU A 167 -4.84 -28.15 -16.99
CA LEU A 167 -5.92 -27.68 -16.13
C LEU A 167 -5.40 -26.99 -14.87
N LYS A 168 -4.39 -27.56 -14.20
CA LYS A 168 -3.75 -26.92 -13.04
C LYS A 168 -3.11 -25.58 -13.40
N LYS A 169 -2.46 -25.49 -14.57
CA LYS A 169 -1.86 -24.23 -15.06
C LYS A 169 -2.93 -23.16 -15.33
N LEU A 170 -4.05 -23.53 -15.95
CA LEU A 170 -5.18 -22.64 -16.19
C LEU A 170 -5.82 -22.15 -14.88
N ALA A 171 -6.00 -23.04 -13.90
CA ALA A 171 -6.51 -22.68 -12.58
C ALA A 171 -5.57 -21.70 -11.87
N GLN A 172 -4.25 -21.91 -11.95
CA GLN A 172 -3.26 -20.99 -11.39
C GLN A 172 -3.29 -19.63 -12.11
N GLN A 173 -3.39 -19.60 -13.44
CA GLN A 173 -3.52 -18.36 -14.20
C GLN A 173 -4.78 -17.60 -13.78
N ARG A 174 -5.92 -18.29 -13.66
CA ARG A 174 -7.19 -17.71 -13.19
C ARG A 174 -7.02 -17.10 -11.80
N LYS A 175 -6.43 -17.83 -10.85
CA LYS A 175 -6.16 -17.33 -9.49
C LYS A 175 -5.31 -16.07 -9.50
N ASN A 176 -4.21 -16.07 -10.27
CA ASN A 176 -3.34 -14.90 -10.40
C ASN A 176 -4.09 -13.66 -10.93
N GLN A 177 -5.05 -13.84 -11.85
CA GLN A 177 -5.85 -12.74 -12.36
C GLN A 177 -6.82 -12.18 -11.30
N TYR A 178 -7.44 -13.05 -10.51
CA TYR A 178 -8.27 -12.62 -9.37
C TYR A 178 -7.43 -11.87 -8.33
N ASP A 179 -6.24 -12.36 -8.00
CA ASP A 179 -5.31 -11.69 -7.08
C ASP A 179 -4.87 -10.31 -7.62
N LEU A 180 -4.56 -10.22 -8.92
CA LEU A 180 -4.24 -8.97 -9.59
C LEU A 180 -5.42 -7.98 -9.52
N LEU A 181 -6.64 -8.44 -9.80
CA LEU A 181 -7.84 -7.63 -9.73
C LEU A 181 -8.06 -7.11 -8.29
N LYS A 182 -7.91 -7.96 -7.28
CA LYS A 182 -8.00 -7.59 -5.87
C LYS A 182 -7.01 -6.49 -5.51
N GLN A 183 -5.73 -6.68 -5.85
CA GLN A 183 -4.67 -5.69 -5.59
C GLN A 183 -4.96 -4.35 -6.27
N ARG A 184 -5.50 -4.37 -7.49
CA ARG A 184 -5.88 -3.13 -8.19
C ARG A 184 -7.04 -2.42 -7.52
N ILE A 185 -8.06 -3.15 -7.07
CA ILE A 185 -9.18 -2.57 -6.31
C ILE A 185 -8.68 -1.94 -5.01
N GLU A 186 -7.79 -2.61 -4.29
CA GLU A 186 -7.18 -2.06 -3.07
C GLU A 186 -6.33 -0.82 -3.36
N ARG A 187 -5.59 -0.81 -4.47
CA ARG A 187 -4.82 0.34 -4.94
C ARG A 187 -5.71 1.53 -5.31
N GLU A 188 -6.82 1.31 -6.01
CA GLU A 188 -7.78 2.36 -6.34
C GLU A 188 -8.36 2.98 -5.07
N LYS A 189 -8.75 2.14 -4.09
CA LYS A 189 -9.23 2.61 -2.78
C LYS A 189 -8.17 3.46 -2.06
N ALA A 190 -6.91 3.03 -2.05
CA ALA A 190 -5.82 3.79 -1.46
C ALA A 190 -5.61 5.14 -2.17
N MET A 191 -5.62 5.16 -3.50
CA MET A 191 -5.52 6.39 -4.29
C MET A 191 -6.70 7.32 -4.05
N PHE A 192 -7.91 6.78 -3.89
CA PHE A 192 -9.10 7.55 -3.54
C PHE A 192 -8.93 8.25 -2.18
N VAL A 193 -8.47 7.53 -1.16
CA VAL A 193 -8.22 8.11 0.18
C VAL A 193 -7.13 9.19 0.12
N ILE A 194 -6.05 8.97 -0.63
CA ILE A 194 -4.99 9.96 -0.83
C ILE A 194 -5.53 11.22 -1.51
N SER A 195 -6.30 11.07 -2.60
CA SER A 195 -6.94 12.18 -3.30
C SER A 195 -7.81 13.01 -2.35
N GLN A 196 -8.64 12.37 -1.54
CA GLN A 196 -9.48 13.04 -0.53
C GLN A 196 -8.65 13.78 0.53
N LYS A 197 -7.53 13.21 0.97
CA LYS A 197 -6.61 13.85 1.92
C LYS A 197 -5.92 15.08 1.33
N ILE A 198 -5.48 15.02 0.07
CA ILE A 198 -4.84 16.19 -0.57
C ILE A 198 -5.89 17.26 -0.84
N GLN A 199 -7.09 16.88 -1.29
CA GLN A 199 -8.21 17.80 -1.51
C GLN A 199 -8.59 18.53 -0.21
N THR A 200 -8.81 17.81 0.88
CA THR A 200 -9.09 18.45 2.18
C THR A 200 -7.96 19.38 2.62
N ARG A 201 -6.68 19.00 2.47
CA ARG A 201 -5.56 19.91 2.75
C ARG A 201 -5.57 21.16 1.87
N LYS A 202 -5.95 21.04 0.60
CA LYS A 202 -6.11 22.18 -0.31
C LYS A 202 -7.24 23.11 0.17
N ASP A 203 -8.40 22.56 0.51
CA ASP A 203 -9.55 23.33 1.00
C ASP A 203 -9.26 24.02 2.34
N LEU A 204 -8.40 23.45 3.18
CA LEU A 204 -7.94 24.08 4.43
C LEU A 204 -7.07 25.32 4.21
N LEU A 205 -6.51 25.53 3.01
CA LEU A 205 -5.78 26.76 2.68
C LEU A 205 -6.71 27.95 2.43
N ASP A 206 -8.02 27.73 2.27
CA ASP A 206 -8.98 28.84 2.23
C ASP A 206 -9.09 29.50 3.60
N LYS A 207 -9.24 30.83 3.61
CA LYS A 207 -9.32 31.66 4.84
C LYS A 207 -10.65 31.52 5.59
N THR A 208 -11.52 30.60 5.17
CA THR A 208 -12.83 30.36 5.80
C THR A 208 -12.65 29.81 7.22
N HIS A 209 -13.54 30.24 8.13
CA HIS A 209 -13.56 29.73 9.49
C HIS A 209 -14.01 28.26 9.49
N LYS A 210 -13.25 27.40 10.19
CA LYS A 210 -13.43 25.95 10.19
C LYS A 210 -12.99 25.34 11.51
N VAL A 211 -13.72 24.32 11.95
CA VAL A 211 -13.44 23.57 13.18
C VAL A 211 -13.23 22.10 12.83
N LYS A 212 -12.16 21.50 13.34
CA LYS A 212 -11.88 20.08 13.14
C LYS A 212 -12.83 19.26 14.01
N VAL A 213 -13.62 18.37 13.38
CA VAL A 213 -14.57 17.50 14.08
C VAL A 213 -13.96 16.11 14.30
N LYS A 214 -13.30 15.55 13.29
CA LYS A 214 -12.62 14.25 13.39
C LYS A 214 -11.18 14.36 12.88
N LYS A 215 -10.27 13.66 13.54
CA LYS A 215 -8.85 13.57 13.13
C LYS A 215 -8.71 12.71 11.89
N GLU A 216 -7.61 12.91 11.17
CA GLU A 216 -7.26 12.10 9.99
C GLU A 216 -6.96 10.66 10.44
N THR A 217 -7.44 9.67 9.69
CA THR A 217 -7.14 8.26 9.90
C THR A 217 -6.38 7.69 8.71
N THR A 218 -5.90 6.45 8.80
CA THR A 218 -5.27 5.77 7.65
C THR A 218 -6.24 5.63 6.48
N THR A 219 -7.52 5.38 6.78
CA THR A 219 -8.57 5.05 5.82
C THR A 219 -9.38 6.26 5.33
N GLY A 220 -9.21 7.44 5.92
CA GLY A 220 -10.01 8.61 5.55
C GLY A 220 -9.36 9.95 5.89
N PRO A 221 -9.79 11.03 5.23
CA PRO A 221 -9.33 12.37 5.54
C PRO A 221 -9.87 12.86 6.89
N ALA A 222 -9.25 13.90 7.45
CA ALA A 222 -9.82 14.62 8.58
C ALA A 222 -11.12 15.34 8.17
N ILE A 223 -12.12 15.33 9.06
CA ILE A 223 -13.42 15.97 8.81
C ILE A 223 -13.44 17.33 9.51
N TYR A 224 -13.81 18.36 8.75
CA TYR A 224 -13.93 19.73 9.23
C TYR A 224 -15.35 20.23 9.02
N LYS A 225 -15.86 20.99 10.01
CA LYS A 225 -17.09 21.75 9.90
C LYS A 225 -16.73 23.18 9.53
N PHE A 226 -17.12 23.60 8.34
CA PHE A 226 -16.97 24.99 7.89
C PHE A 226 -18.12 25.83 8.41
N LYS A 227 -17.86 27.11 8.70
CA LYS A 227 -18.92 28.06 9.07
C LYS A 227 -19.95 28.14 7.93
N PHE A 228 -21.22 28.03 8.26
CA PHE A 228 -22.30 28.15 7.28
C PHE A 228 -22.40 29.61 6.84
N GLN A 229 -21.78 29.92 5.70
CA GLN A 229 -21.75 31.25 5.10
C GLN A 229 -21.69 31.10 3.58
N ARG A 230 -22.58 31.78 2.87
CA ARG A 230 -22.56 31.81 1.40
C ARG A 230 -21.29 32.56 0.95
N LYS A 231 -20.52 31.95 0.05
CA LYS A 231 -19.45 32.66 -0.66
C LYS A 231 -20.10 33.79 -1.46
N ARG A 232 -19.65 35.03 -1.25
CA ARG A 232 -20.10 36.19 -2.04
C ARG A 232 -19.41 36.17 -3.39
#